data_AF-A0A0G0VC05-F1
#
_entry.id   AF-A0A0G0VC05-F1
#
_cell.length_a   1.000
_cell.length_b   1.000
_cell.length_c   1.000
_cell.angle_alpha   90.00
_cell.angle_beta   90.00
_cell.angle_gamma   90.00
#
_symmetry.space_group_name_H-M   'P 1'
#
loop_
_entity.id
_entity.type
_entity.pdbx_description
1 polymer ?
#
loop_
_entity_poly.entity_id
_entity_poly.type
_entity_poly.pdbx_seq_one_letter_code
_entity_poly.pdbx_strand_id
1 'polypeptide(L)'
;MRISHLASIPFVQAGFIIISSFGLALIFDFLFYGKIPGISFPLYLLFLVGELFAMSRFFKQPIKKEVIWMLVPLFFFSAMVFIRSSGLLTFLNIVICLFLLLTMAKSLFEKKIKEFVVGDYLKTCFIPFKWILPFFQTSTDLLSLRGVDKDRKKIAQVVTGIAFTVPVLLVFLFLFSSADLIFEKFLSRLIDIDLTPQTIVRAIFVFLIMCVLIGAYTYVFQKKEEGKTTEEKKKRFNLGSIESSILFGSVNVLFVIFIIVQLAYLFGGENNISLQGFTYAEYARRGFFELIAVGVVSFVLLLIADAHLTKDEAGHMRGFKWLSTSLIVEVLFIIISAFIRLSLYEDAYGFTTFRLFAHLFILWMAGLFFLLLYKVHKDHKDNHFAFSACMCALLFLGGINILNPDAFVARQNIERYALTGKLDAPYLSQLSDDAVPYTITILNSSDEELKNTFMLSIYGRAHRTQLKSSYVSKWQSWNFSRMRAKNIFASHINELESYRNSFK
;
A
#
# COMPACT_ATOMS: atom_id res chain seq x y z
N MET A 1 -11.71 45.05 6.12
CA MET A 1 -11.12 45.16 7.47
C MET A 1 -11.86 44.40 8.58
N ARG A 2 -13.19 44.13 8.53
CA ARG A 2 -13.88 43.36 9.59
C ARG A 2 -13.54 41.85 9.62
N ILE A 3 -13.51 41.17 8.48
CA ILE A 3 -13.25 39.70 8.39
C ILE A 3 -11.89 39.31 9.02
N SER A 4 -10.88 40.18 8.88
CA SER A 4 -9.50 39.93 9.36
C SER A 4 -9.35 39.77 10.88
N HIS A 5 -10.34 40.21 11.67
CA HIS A 5 -10.32 40.15 13.14
C HIS A 5 -11.16 38.99 13.72
N LEU A 6 -12.01 38.36 12.90
CA LEU A 6 -12.81 37.18 13.26
C LEU A 6 -12.01 35.88 13.12
N ALA A 7 -11.17 35.78 12.08
CA ALA A 7 -10.38 34.58 11.79
C ALA A 7 -9.29 34.26 12.85
N SER A 8 -9.01 35.17 13.78
CA SER A 8 -8.10 34.95 14.93
C SER A 8 -8.82 34.49 16.20
N ILE A 9 -10.15 34.37 16.20
CA ILE A 9 -10.93 33.91 17.35
C ILE A 9 -11.03 32.37 17.29
N PRO A 10 -10.55 31.62 18.31
CA PRO A 10 -10.54 30.15 18.27
C PRO A 10 -11.91 29.52 18.00
N PHE A 11 -12.98 30.12 18.54
CA PHE A 11 -14.37 29.69 18.31
C PHE A 11 -14.77 29.76 16.82
N VAL A 12 -14.35 30.81 16.10
CA VAL A 12 -14.65 30.98 14.67
C VAL A 12 -13.83 29.99 13.82
N GLN A 13 -12.59 29.68 14.24
CA GLN A 13 -11.76 28.65 13.61
C GLN A 13 -12.37 27.25 13.79
N ALA A 14 -12.79 26.90 15.01
CA ALA A 14 -13.45 25.63 15.30
C ALA A 14 -14.78 25.50 14.54
N GLY A 15 -15.61 26.54 14.54
CA GLY A 15 -16.88 26.56 13.80
C GLY A 15 -16.68 26.35 12.29
N PHE A 16 -15.68 26.99 11.68
CA PHE A 16 -15.35 26.78 10.27
C PHE A 16 -14.96 25.32 9.97
N ILE A 17 -14.07 24.72 10.78
CA ILE A 17 -13.62 23.32 10.61
C ILE A 17 -14.79 22.34 10.78
N ILE A 18 -15.67 22.56 11.75
CA ILE A 18 -16.83 21.69 12.00
C ILE A 18 -17.81 21.74 10.83
N ILE A 19 -18.13 22.94 10.34
CA ILE A 19 -19.06 23.13 9.21
C ILE A 19 -18.49 22.53 7.92
N SER A 20 -17.19 22.71 7.65
CA SER A 20 -16.54 22.15 6.45
C SER A 20 -16.48 20.62 6.49
N SER A 21 -16.03 20.06 7.63
CA SER A 21 -15.98 18.61 7.86
C SER A 21 -17.36 17.95 7.76
N PHE A 22 -18.41 18.59 8.27
CA PHE A 22 -19.79 18.10 8.15
C PHE A 22 -20.29 18.16 6.70
N GLY A 23 -19.96 19.22 5.96
CA GLY A 23 -20.23 19.33 4.53
C GLY A 23 -19.57 18.20 3.72
N LEU A 24 -18.28 17.92 3.96
CA LEU A 24 -17.59 16.78 3.35
C LEU A 24 -18.22 15.44 3.73
N ALA A 25 -18.65 15.24 4.98
CA ALA A 25 -19.30 14.00 5.40
C ALA A 25 -20.62 13.74 4.65
N LEU A 26 -21.45 14.77 4.45
CA LEU A 26 -22.67 14.67 3.65
C LEU A 26 -22.37 14.41 2.16
N ILE A 27 -21.34 15.04 1.60
CA ILE A 27 -20.90 14.79 0.22
C ILE A 27 -20.35 13.36 0.08
N PHE A 28 -19.62 12.85 1.08
CA PHE A 28 -19.11 11.48 1.09
C PHE A 28 -20.24 10.46 1.10
N ASP A 29 -21.24 10.60 1.98
CA ASP A 29 -22.42 9.74 1.99
C ASP A 29 -23.15 9.78 0.64
N PHE A 30 -23.42 10.98 0.12
CA PHE A 30 -24.04 11.14 -1.19
C PHE A 30 -23.23 10.52 -2.35
N LEU A 31 -21.90 10.47 -2.28
CA LEU A 31 -21.06 9.93 -3.35
C LEU A 31 -20.77 8.42 -3.23
N PHE A 32 -20.70 7.87 -2.01
CA PHE A 32 -20.26 6.48 -1.79
C PHE A 32 -21.31 5.57 -1.14
N TYR A 33 -22.35 6.08 -0.47
CA TYR A 33 -23.35 5.23 0.19
C TYR A 33 -24.10 4.35 -0.83
N GLY A 34 -23.99 3.04 -0.65
CA GLY A 34 -24.57 2.03 -1.55
C GLY A 34 -24.08 2.14 -3.00
N LYS A 35 -22.82 2.54 -3.21
CA LYS A 35 -22.18 2.78 -4.53
C LYS A 35 -20.77 2.19 -4.56
N ILE A 36 -20.34 1.70 -5.72
CA ILE A 36 -18.94 1.29 -5.96
C ILE A 36 -18.13 2.55 -6.34
N PRO A 37 -16.86 2.71 -5.92
CA PRO A 37 -16.02 3.79 -6.40
C PRO A 37 -15.88 3.78 -7.94
N GLY A 38 -15.98 4.98 -8.49
CA GLY A 38 -15.87 5.32 -9.91
C GLY A 38 -15.61 6.82 -10.03
N ILE A 39 -16.34 7.54 -10.89
CA ILE A 39 -16.25 9.00 -11.01
C ILE A 39 -16.57 9.76 -9.70
N SER A 40 -17.27 9.13 -8.75
CA SER A 40 -17.41 9.62 -7.37
C SER A 40 -16.09 9.96 -6.68
N PHE A 41 -15.01 9.21 -6.95
CA PHE A 41 -13.73 9.39 -6.28
C PHE A 41 -13.01 10.70 -6.67
N PRO A 42 -12.76 11.02 -7.96
CA PRO A 42 -12.17 12.30 -8.34
C PRO A 42 -13.07 13.50 -8.03
N LEU A 43 -14.40 13.33 -8.01
CA LEU A 43 -15.30 14.40 -7.55
C LEU A 43 -15.15 14.67 -6.05
N TYR A 44 -15.11 13.65 -5.20
CA TYR A 44 -14.84 13.82 -3.78
C TYR A 44 -13.44 14.41 -3.51
N LEU A 45 -12.45 14.00 -4.31
CA LEU A 45 -11.09 14.53 -4.25
C LEU A 45 -11.02 16.03 -4.56
N LEU A 46 -11.81 16.51 -5.53
CA LEU A 46 -11.92 17.94 -5.85
C LEU A 46 -12.46 18.75 -4.67
N PHE A 47 -13.47 18.24 -3.95
CA PHE A 47 -13.99 18.87 -2.73
C PHE A 47 -12.93 18.89 -1.61
N LEU A 48 -12.23 17.76 -1.36
CA LEU A 48 -11.13 17.68 -0.38
C LEU A 48 -9.99 18.68 -0.67
N VAL A 49 -9.57 18.80 -1.92
CA VAL A 49 -8.54 19.76 -2.35
C VAL A 49 -9.04 21.19 -2.23
N GLY A 50 -10.31 21.45 -2.58
CA GLY A 50 -10.95 22.75 -2.41
C GLY A 50 -10.99 23.18 -0.95
N GLU A 51 -11.37 22.30 -0.04
CA GLU A 51 -11.36 22.56 1.41
C GLU A 51 -9.96 22.79 1.94
N LEU A 52 -8.96 21.98 1.55
CA LEU A 52 -7.57 22.16 1.98
C LEU A 52 -7.03 23.56 1.58
N PHE A 53 -7.36 24.05 0.38
CA PHE A 53 -6.99 25.40 -0.03
C PHE A 53 -7.85 26.50 0.60
N ALA A 54 -9.13 26.24 0.92
CA ALA A 54 -9.97 27.16 1.69
C ALA A 54 -9.42 27.34 3.12
N MET A 55 -9.07 26.24 3.80
CA MET A 55 -8.36 26.27 5.09
C MET A 55 -7.02 27.00 4.99
N SER A 56 -6.20 26.71 3.97
CA SER A 56 -4.91 27.41 3.78
C SER A 56 -5.10 28.92 3.65
N ARG A 57 -6.13 29.39 2.93
CA ARG A 57 -6.46 30.82 2.81
C ARG A 57 -7.00 31.40 4.13
N PHE A 58 -7.87 30.68 4.82
CA PHE A 58 -8.47 31.10 6.09
C PHE A 58 -7.43 31.26 7.21
N PHE A 59 -6.51 30.29 7.33
CA PHE A 59 -5.36 30.34 8.23
C PHE A 59 -4.17 31.17 7.69
N LYS A 60 -4.36 31.89 6.57
CA LYS A 60 -3.38 32.78 5.92
C LYS A 60 -2.04 32.11 5.56
N GLN A 61 -2.02 30.78 5.41
CA GLN A 61 -0.83 30.03 5.02
C GLN A 61 -0.57 30.16 3.50
N PRO A 62 0.66 30.53 3.08
CA PRO A 62 0.97 30.69 1.66
C PRO A 62 1.05 29.34 0.95
N ILE A 63 0.27 29.18 -0.12
CA ILE A 63 0.27 27.97 -0.94
C ILE A 63 1.62 27.85 -1.68
N LYS A 64 2.49 26.97 -1.18
CA LYS A 64 3.83 26.71 -1.74
C LYS A 64 3.69 26.09 -3.14
N LYS A 65 4.53 26.51 -4.10
CA LYS A 65 4.55 25.94 -5.47
C LYS A 65 4.67 24.41 -5.47
N GLU A 66 5.39 23.83 -4.50
CA GLU A 66 5.54 22.39 -4.29
C GLU A 66 4.18 21.67 -4.14
N VAL A 67 3.23 22.27 -3.40
CA VAL A 67 1.88 21.72 -3.17
C VAL A 67 1.03 21.79 -4.44
N ILE A 68 1.23 22.80 -5.28
CA ILE A 68 0.54 22.93 -6.58
C ILE A 68 1.01 21.83 -7.53
N TRP A 69 2.32 21.54 -7.59
CA TRP A 69 2.85 20.43 -8.40
C TRP A 69 2.33 19.06 -7.97
N MET A 70 2.03 18.85 -6.68
CA MET A 70 1.42 17.60 -6.19
C MET A 70 -0.01 17.36 -6.69
N LEU A 71 -0.72 18.38 -7.18
CA LEU A 71 -2.04 18.20 -7.78
C LEU A 71 -1.99 17.30 -9.02
N VAL A 72 -0.88 17.31 -9.77
CA VAL A 72 -0.72 16.51 -11.00
C VAL A 72 -0.78 15.00 -10.73
N PRO A 73 0.09 14.40 -9.88
CA PRO A 73 -0.05 12.99 -9.53
C PRO A 73 -1.34 12.71 -8.75
N LEU A 74 -1.80 13.63 -7.90
CA LEU A 74 -3.01 13.45 -7.10
C LEU A 74 -4.26 13.27 -7.96
N PHE A 75 -4.47 14.13 -8.96
CA PHE A 75 -5.58 14.00 -9.90
C PHE A 75 -5.37 12.86 -10.89
N PHE A 76 -4.13 12.55 -11.30
CA PHE A 76 -3.83 11.37 -12.13
C PHE A 76 -4.29 10.07 -11.44
N PHE A 77 -3.87 9.81 -10.20
CA PHE A 77 -4.25 8.58 -9.48
C PHE A 77 -5.75 8.53 -9.18
N SER A 78 -6.36 9.67 -8.88
CA SER A 78 -7.80 9.73 -8.63
C SER A 78 -8.63 9.53 -9.90
N ALA A 79 -8.18 10.03 -11.05
CA ALA A 79 -8.77 9.70 -12.35
C ALA A 79 -8.63 8.21 -12.69
N MET A 80 -7.50 7.58 -12.33
CA MET A 80 -7.30 6.15 -12.57
C MET A 80 -8.27 5.24 -11.79
N VAL A 81 -8.87 5.69 -10.68
CA VAL A 81 -9.99 5.00 -10.00
C VAL A 81 -11.29 5.00 -10.84
N PHE A 82 -11.49 6.01 -11.69
CA PHE A 82 -12.59 6.04 -12.65
C PHE A 82 -12.23 5.28 -13.94
N ILE A 83 -10.97 5.31 -14.39
CA ILE A 83 -10.55 4.66 -15.64
C ILE A 83 -10.46 3.14 -15.48
N ARG A 84 -9.71 2.67 -14.48
CA ARG A 84 -9.40 1.25 -14.26
C ARG A 84 -10.45 0.59 -13.37
N SER A 85 -10.77 -0.65 -13.67
CA SER A 85 -11.71 -1.50 -12.92
C SER A 85 -11.02 -2.40 -11.89
N SER A 86 -9.73 -2.70 -12.09
CA SER A 86 -8.94 -3.61 -11.25
C SER A 86 -8.92 -3.20 -9.77
N GLY A 87 -9.25 -4.15 -8.89
CA GLY A 87 -9.42 -3.90 -7.46
C GLY A 87 -8.13 -3.49 -6.75
N LEU A 88 -7.00 -4.12 -7.09
CA LEU A 88 -5.70 -3.81 -6.49
C LEU A 88 -5.19 -2.44 -6.94
N LEU A 89 -5.33 -2.07 -8.22
CA LEU A 89 -5.03 -0.71 -8.68
C LEU A 89 -5.94 0.31 -8.00
N THR A 90 -7.24 0.03 -7.87
CA THR A 90 -8.19 0.91 -7.17
C THR A 90 -7.76 1.15 -5.72
N PHE A 91 -7.39 0.10 -4.99
CA PHE A 91 -6.88 0.20 -3.62
C PHE A 91 -5.59 1.03 -3.55
N LEU A 92 -4.58 0.71 -4.36
CA LEU A 92 -3.31 1.44 -4.40
C LEU A 92 -3.50 2.93 -4.75
N ASN A 93 -4.41 3.23 -5.68
CA ASN A 93 -4.74 4.60 -6.09
C ASN A 93 -5.42 5.39 -4.96
N ILE A 94 -6.32 4.77 -4.20
CA ILE A 94 -6.94 5.41 -3.03
C ILE A 94 -5.89 5.67 -1.95
N VAL A 95 -5.01 4.70 -1.67
CA VAL A 95 -3.93 4.82 -0.67
C VAL A 95 -2.92 5.92 -1.05
N ILE A 96 -2.49 5.98 -2.32
CA ILE A 96 -1.52 7.02 -2.74
C ILE A 96 -2.17 8.41 -2.80
N CYS A 97 -3.45 8.54 -3.19
CA CYS A 97 -4.19 9.80 -3.08
C CYS A 97 -4.27 10.29 -1.62
N LEU A 98 -4.55 9.40 -0.66
CA LEU A 98 -4.55 9.73 0.78
C LEU A 98 -3.15 10.17 1.26
N PHE A 99 -2.10 9.43 0.90
CA PHE A 99 -0.71 9.78 1.23
C PHE A 99 -0.29 11.14 0.65
N LEU A 100 -0.67 11.43 -0.60
CA LEU A 100 -0.44 12.72 -1.26
C LEU A 100 -1.17 13.86 -0.53
N LEU A 101 -2.46 13.70 -0.21
CA LEU A 101 -3.24 14.69 0.55
C LEU A 101 -2.64 14.98 1.93
N LEU A 102 -2.26 13.93 2.68
CA LEU A 102 -1.62 14.10 3.99
C LEU A 102 -0.24 14.77 3.89
N THR A 103 0.52 14.46 2.83
CA THR A 103 1.81 15.10 2.55
C THR A 103 1.63 16.57 2.15
N MET A 104 0.61 16.91 1.36
CA MET A 104 0.24 18.29 1.02
C MET A 104 -0.17 19.09 2.26
N ALA A 105 -1.05 18.54 3.11
CA ALA A 105 -1.48 19.18 4.35
C ALA A 105 -0.28 19.44 5.27
N LYS A 106 0.56 18.43 5.50
CA LYS A 106 1.81 18.58 6.28
C LYS A 106 2.77 19.60 5.65
N SER A 107 2.84 19.67 4.32
CA SER A 107 3.66 20.67 3.62
C SER A 107 3.11 22.09 3.77
N LEU A 108 1.80 22.29 3.87
CA LEU A 108 1.22 23.62 4.12
C LEU A 108 1.54 24.11 5.54
N PHE A 109 1.45 23.25 6.56
CA PHE A 109 1.54 23.65 7.97
C PHE A 109 2.89 23.42 8.68
N GLU A 110 3.74 22.46 8.26
CA GLU A 110 5.03 22.17 8.93
C GLU A 110 6.27 22.70 8.16
N LYS A 111 6.72 22.02 7.09
CA LYS A 111 8.02 22.24 6.42
C LYS A 111 7.92 22.23 4.88
N LYS A 112 9.01 22.46 4.15
CA LYS A 112 9.03 22.19 2.69
C LYS A 112 9.19 20.69 2.42
N ILE A 113 8.70 20.20 1.29
CA ILE A 113 8.69 18.76 0.97
C ILE A 113 10.13 18.25 0.77
N LYS A 114 10.99 19.10 0.19
CA LYS A 114 12.42 18.84 -0.02
C LYS A 114 13.25 18.73 1.26
N GLU A 115 12.68 19.12 2.41
CA GLU A 115 13.31 19.08 3.73
C GLU A 115 12.89 17.83 4.56
N PHE A 116 11.95 17.02 4.05
CA PHE A 116 11.48 15.81 4.73
C PHE A 116 12.52 14.68 4.63
N VAL A 117 12.84 14.06 5.77
CA VAL A 117 13.64 12.82 5.81
C VAL A 117 12.73 11.61 5.50
N VAL A 118 13.27 10.44 5.12
CA VAL A 118 12.49 9.21 4.88
C VAL A 118 11.52 8.90 6.04
N GLY A 119 12.01 9.00 7.28
CA GLY A 119 11.20 8.83 8.49
C GLY A 119 10.12 9.90 8.73
N ASP A 120 10.11 11.00 7.98
CA ASP A 120 9.05 11.99 8.03
C ASP A 120 7.91 11.69 7.05
N TYR A 121 8.18 11.03 5.92
CA TYR A 121 7.15 10.46 5.04
C TYR A 121 6.46 9.27 5.71
N LEU A 122 7.21 8.37 6.36
CA LEU A 122 6.63 7.26 7.13
C LEU A 122 5.67 7.76 8.22
N LYS A 123 6.04 8.82 8.95
CA LYS A 123 5.16 9.47 9.94
C LYS A 123 3.95 10.17 9.33
N THR A 124 3.97 10.54 8.05
CA THR A 124 2.80 11.14 7.38
C THR A 124 1.62 10.17 7.35
N CYS A 125 1.88 8.88 7.11
CA CYS A 125 0.86 7.82 7.17
C CYS A 125 0.18 7.71 8.55
N PHE A 126 0.88 8.10 9.62
CA PHE A 126 0.36 8.09 10.99
C PHE A 126 -0.29 9.42 11.42
N ILE A 127 -0.36 10.45 10.56
CA ILE A 127 -1.03 11.73 10.88
C ILE A 127 -2.53 11.56 11.22
N PRO A 128 -3.34 10.76 10.48
CA PRO A 128 -4.73 10.49 10.85
C PRO A 128 -4.90 9.83 12.22
N PHE A 129 -3.82 9.31 12.80
CA PHE A 129 -3.80 8.66 14.10
C PHE A 129 -3.17 9.56 15.18
N LYS A 130 -2.56 10.72 14.83
CA LYS A 130 -2.04 11.68 15.80
C LYS A 130 -3.14 12.29 16.69
N TRP A 131 -4.35 12.50 16.16
CA TRP A 131 -5.47 13.09 16.92
C TRP A 131 -5.99 12.21 18.05
N ILE A 132 -5.66 10.91 18.02
CA ILE A 132 -5.99 9.94 19.07
C ILE A 132 -5.40 10.47 20.38
N LEU A 133 -4.07 10.51 20.48
CA LEU A 133 -3.36 10.77 21.74
C LEU A 133 -3.87 12.02 22.52
N PRO A 134 -4.16 13.19 21.89
CA PRO A 134 -4.65 14.38 22.60
C PRO A 134 -6.15 14.42 22.91
N PHE A 135 -7.04 13.95 22.01
CA PHE A 135 -8.48 13.83 22.32
C PHE A 135 -8.70 13.02 23.60
N PHE A 136 -7.80 12.06 23.79
CA PHE A 136 -7.71 11.17 24.93
C PHE A 136 -7.03 11.74 26.17
N GLN A 137 -6.24 12.80 26.06
CA GLN A 137 -5.80 13.59 27.21
C GLN A 137 -6.96 14.45 27.74
N THR A 138 -7.68 15.14 26.84
CA THR A 138 -8.77 16.06 27.23
C THR A 138 -9.98 15.35 27.86
N SER A 139 -10.31 14.14 27.39
CA SER A 139 -11.52 13.41 27.84
C SER A 139 -11.50 13.05 29.35
N THR A 140 -10.32 12.91 29.95
CA THR A 140 -10.18 12.54 31.37
C THR A 140 -10.08 13.73 32.31
N ASP A 141 -9.67 14.90 31.83
CA ASP A 141 -9.57 16.09 32.66
C ASP A 141 -10.96 16.57 33.13
N LEU A 142 -12.01 16.36 32.31
CA LEU A 142 -13.41 16.52 32.75
C LEU A 142 -13.82 15.53 33.86
N LEU A 143 -13.25 14.31 33.86
CA LEU A 143 -13.58 13.24 34.82
C LEU A 143 -12.75 13.31 36.11
N SER A 144 -11.68 14.11 36.15
CA SER A 144 -10.84 14.28 37.34
C SER A 144 -11.45 15.19 38.41
N LEU A 145 -12.55 15.90 38.09
CA LEU A 145 -13.27 16.84 38.96
C LEU A 145 -14.13 16.17 40.07
N ARG A 146 -13.55 15.23 40.82
CA ARG A 146 -13.91 14.93 42.23
C ARG A 146 -12.85 14.02 42.88
N GLY A 147 -12.37 14.43 44.05
CA GLY A 147 -11.33 13.69 44.78
C GLY A 147 -11.83 12.34 45.32
N VAL A 148 -11.20 11.24 44.89
CA VAL A 148 -11.44 9.88 45.37
C VAL A 148 -10.11 9.13 45.51
N ASP A 149 -10.08 8.19 46.45
CA ASP A 149 -8.90 7.60 47.09
C ASP A 149 -7.95 6.78 46.18
N LYS A 150 -6.71 6.58 46.66
CA LYS A 150 -5.57 6.00 45.93
C LYS A 150 -5.79 4.57 45.45
N ASP A 151 -6.31 3.66 46.27
CA ASP A 151 -6.31 2.23 45.92
C ASP A 151 -7.40 1.83 44.94
N ARG A 152 -8.54 2.56 44.89
CA ARG A 152 -9.54 2.38 43.83
C ARG A 152 -8.97 2.66 42.43
N LYS A 153 -7.95 3.53 42.31
CA LYS A 153 -7.30 3.85 41.02
C LYS A 153 -6.55 2.65 40.45
N LYS A 154 -5.89 1.82 41.28
CA LYS A 154 -5.17 0.62 40.79
C LYS A 154 -6.12 -0.42 40.21
N ILE A 155 -7.20 -0.74 40.93
CA ILE A 155 -8.21 -1.71 40.46
C ILE A 155 -8.90 -1.20 39.20
N ALA A 156 -9.27 0.09 39.16
CA ALA A 156 -9.80 0.72 37.95
C ALA A 156 -8.82 0.62 36.77
N GLN A 157 -7.54 0.96 36.96
CA GLN A 157 -6.53 0.87 35.90
C GLN A 157 -6.34 -0.56 35.35
N VAL A 158 -6.39 -1.59 36.20
CA VAL A 158 -6.29 -3.00 35.76
C VAL A 158 -7.55 -3.42 34.98
N VAL A 159 -8.74 -3.12 35.49
CA VAL A 159 -10.02 -3.43 34.80
C VAL A 159 -10.10 -2.70 33.46
N THR A 160 -9.72 -1.42 33.42
CA THR A 160 -9.60 -0.62 32.20
C THR A 160 -8.57 -1.22 31.22
N GLY A 161 -7.39 -1.63 31.69
CA GLY A 161 -6.37 -2.27 30.84
C GLY A 161 -6.85 -3.58 30.20
N ILE A 162 -7.56 -4.43 30.96
CA ILE A 162 -8.15 -5.68 30.46
C ILE A 162 -9.28 -5.38 29.47
N ALA A 163 -10.16 -4.42 29.78
CA ALA A 163 -11.27 -4.01 28.93
C ALA A 163 -10.84 -3.49 27.55
N PHE A 164 -9.63 -2.96 27.41
CA PHE A 164 -9.04 -2.65 26.11
C PHE A 164 -8.39 -3.85 25.43
N THR A 165 -7.57 -4.59 26.18
CA THR A 165 -6.75 -5.65 25.62
C THR A 165 -7.63 -6.77 25.03
N VAL A 166 -8.77 -7.09 25.65
CA VAL A 166 -9.68 -8.12 25.14
C VAL A 166 -10.22 -7.79 23.74
N PRO A 167 -10.83 -6.61 23.46
CA PRO A 167 -11.30 -6.32 22.10
C PRO A 167 -10.18 -6.06 21.06
N VAL A 168 -8.98 -5.62 21.49
CA VAL A 168 -7.78 -5.62 20.62
C VAL A 168 -7.45 -7.04 20.16
N LEU A 169 -7.40 -7.98 21.11
CA LEU A 169 -7.18 -9.39 20.82
C LEU A 169 -8.30 -9.96 19.93
N LEU A 170 -9.57 -9.59 20.14
CA LEU A 170 -10.67 -10.04 19.28
C LEU A 170 -10.51 -9.60 17.81
N VAL A 171 -10.07 -8.37 17.55
CA VAL A 171 -9.81 -7.94 16.16
C VAL A 171 -8.58 -8.64 15.57
N PHE A 172 -7.51 -8.87 16.33
CA PHE A 172 -6.37 -9.66 15.83
C PHE A 172 -6.73 -11.14 15.61
N LEU A 173 -7.47 -11.77 16.52
CA LEU A 173 -8.02 -13.13 16.36
C LEU A 173 -8.85 -13.25 15.08
N PHE A 174 -9.73 -12.28 14.82
CA PHE A 174 -10.53 -12.22 13.60
C PHE A 174 -9.66 -11.97 12.34
N LEU A 175 -8.69 -11.06 12.41
CA LEU A 175 -7.79 -10.77 11.28
C LEU A 175 -6.93 -11.98 10.90
N PHE A 176 -6.43 -12.72 11.88
CA PHE A 176 -5.65 -13.95 11.66
C PHE A 176 -6.55 -15.11 11.21
N SER A 177 -7.76 -15.25 11.77
CA SER A 177 -8.76 -16.22 11.27
C SER A 177 -9.22 -15.92 9.84
N SER A 178 -9.16 -14.67 9.38
CA SER A 178 -9.45 -14.27 7.99
C SER A 178 -8.22 -14.35 7.07
N ALA A 179 -7.02 -14.57 7.62
CA ALA A 179 -5.77 -14.64 6.86
C ALA A 179 -5.22 -16.07 6.73
N ASP A 180 -5.58 -16.99 7.64
CA ASP A 180 -5.11 -18.37 7.67
C ASP A 180 -6.24 -19.37 7.97
N LEU A 181 -6.49 -20.26 7.00
CA LEU A 181 -7.49 -21.34 7.02
C LEU A 181 -7.24 -22.39 8.12
N ILE A 182 -6.01 -22.49 8.65
CA ILE A 182 -5.68 -23.38 9.76
C ILE A 182 -6.15 -22.76 11.08
N PHE A 183 -6.02 -21.43 11.21
CA PHE A 183 -6.44 -20.69 12.40
C PHE A 183 -7.98 -20.63 12.51
N GLU A 184 -8.66 -20.42 11.38
CA GLU A 184 -10.12 -20.52 11.24
C GLU A 184 -10.68 -21.85 11.78
N LYS A 185 -10.09 -22.98 11.37
CA LYS A 185 -10.50 -24.33 11.80
C LYS A 185 -10.20 -24.64 13.26
N PHE A 186 -9.35 -23.86 13.92
CA PHE A 186 -9.08 -23.96 15.35
C PHE A 186 -10.07 -23.12 16.16
N LEU A 187 -10.39 -21.91 15.69
CA LEU A 187 -11.27 -20.96 16.38
C LEU A 187 -12.75 -21.37 16.29
N SER A 188 -13.20 -21.85 15.12
CA SER A 188 -14.56 -22.38 14.90
C SER A 188 -14.91 -23.62 15.75
N ARG A 189 -13.92 -24.30 16.33
CA ARG A 189 -14.13 -25.40 17.29
C ARG A 189 -14.29 -24.94 18.75
N LEU A 190 -14.07 -23.65 19.02
CA LEU A 190 -14.07 -23.08 20.37
C LEU A 190 -15.17 -22.02 20.58
N ILE A 191 -15.63 -21.36 19.51
CA ILE A 191 -16.66 -20.31 19.56
C ILE A 191 -17.62 -20.49 18.38
N ASP A 192 -18.82 -20.97 18.66
CA ASP A 192 -19.90 -21.20 17.69
C ASP A 192 -20.98 -20.11 17.86
N ILE A 193 -20.86 -19.01 17.13
CA ILE A 193 -21.78 -17.85 17.20
C ILE A 193 -21.98 -17.27 15.80
N ASP A 194 -23.22 -17.32 15.32
CA ASP A 194 -23.61 -16.91 13.97
C ASP A 194 -23.68 -15.37 13.83
N LEU A 195 -22.56 -14.74 13.46
CA LEU A 195 -22.40 -13.28 13.41
C LEU A 195 -22.48 -12.72 11.99
N THR A 196 -23.54 -11.96 11.71
CA THR A 196 -23.74 -11.32 10.40
C THR A 196 -22.66 -10.25 10.10
N PRO A 197 -22.10 -10.19 8.87
CA PRO A 197 -21.00 -9.29 8.52
C PRO A 197 -21.25 -7.80 8.79
N GLN A 198 -22.50 -7.33 8.68
CA GLN A 198 -22.86 -5.94 8.98
C GLN A 198 -22.75 -5.63 10.48
N THR A 199 -23.06 -6.60 11.34
CA THR A 199 -22.89 -6.52 12.79
C THR A 199 -21.40 -6.52 13.15
N ILE A 200 -20.60 -7.36 12.49
CA ILE A 200 -19.13 -7.40 12.65
C ILE A 200 -18.49 -6.06 12.26
N VAL A 201 -18.83 -5.48 11.10
CA VAL A 201 -18.29 -4.16 10.70
C VAL A 201 -18.67 -3.06 11.69
N ARG A 202 -19.92 -3.05 12.20
CA ARG A 202 -20.35 -2.11 13.25
C ARG A 202 -19.57 -2.35 14.56
N ALA A 203 -19.35 -3.59 14.95
CA ALA A 203 -18.57 -3.95 16.14
C ALA A 203 -17.09 -3.53 16.01
N ILE A 204 -16.45 -3.75 14.85
CA ILE A 204 -15.10 -3.27 14.54
C ILE A 204 -15.05 -1.73 14.61
N PHE A 205 -16.08 -1.02 14.16
CA PHE A 205 -16.10 0.45 14.22
C PHE A 205 -16.22 0.97 15.67
N VAL A 206 -17.12 0.39 16.46
CA VAL A 206 -17.27 0.68 17.90
C VAL A 206 -15.99 0.31 18.67
N PHE A 207 -15.39 -0.84 18.34
CA PHE A 207 -14.12 -1.25 18.92
C PHE A 207 -12.97 -0.33 18.51
N LEU A 208 -12.88 0.13 17.26
CA LEU A 208 -11.81 1.03 16.85
C LEU A 208 -11.92 2.34 17.61
N ILE A 209 -13.15 2.86 17.81
CA ILE A 209 -13.47 3.98 18.72
C ILE A 209 -13.10 3.65 20.19
N MET A 210 -13.19 2.39 20.61
CA MET A 210 -12.82 1.94 21.96
C MET A 210 -11.29 1.84 22.17
N CYS A 211 -10.55 1.30 21.19
CA CYS A 211 -9.09 1.26 21.16
C CYS A 211 -8.50 2.68 21.31
N VAL A 212 -9.11 3.57 20.53
CA VAL A 212 -9.03 5.03 20.59
C VAL A 212 -9.31 5.51 22.02
N LEU A 213 -10.49 5.26 22.61
CA LEU A 213 -10.85 5.61 24.02
C LEU A 213 -9.85 5.19 25.11
N ILE A 214 -8.96 4.23 24.87
CA ILE A 214 -8.03 3.65 25.87
C ILE A 214 -6.60 4.21 25.74
N GLY A 215 -6.29 4.85 24.61
CA GLY A 215 -5.14 5.74 24.47
C GLY A 215 -5.18 6.93 25.46
N ALA A 216 -6.35 7.18 26.08
CA ALA A 216 -6.53 8.15 27.17
C ALA A 216 -5.82 7.72 28.41
N TYR A 217 -6.42 6.74 29.08
CA TYR A 217 -6.11 6.44 30.46
C TYR A 217 -4.62 6.08 30.62
N THR A 218 -4.00 5.52 29.59
CA THR A 218 -2.56 5.24 29.54
C THR A 218 -1.66 6.48 29.45
N TYR A 219 -1.96 7.48 28.60
CA TYR A 219 -1.19 8.74 28.56
C TYR A 219 -1.46 9.59 29.80
N VAL A 220 -2.73 9.66 30.21
CA VAL A 220 -3.24 10.54 31.28
C VAL A 220 -2.64 10.24 32.65
N PHE A 221 -2.34 8.97 32.95
CA PHE A 221 -1.72 8.62 34.23
C PHE A 221 -0.19 8.76 34.26
N GLN A 222 0.47 9.14 33.15
CA GLN A 222 1.87 9.58 33.18
C GLN A 222 1.95 11.08 33.49
N LYS A 223 2.01 11.39 34.80
CA LYS A 223 2.27 12.76 35.31
C LYS A 223 3.57 13.31 34.72
N LYS A 224 3.44 14.15 33.69
CA LYS A 224 4.58 14.80 33.04
C LYS A 224 4.95 16.07 33.79
N GLU A 225 6.15 16.11 34.35
CA GLU A 225 6.67 17.31 34.99
C GLU A 225 7.24 18.26 33.94
N GLU A 226 6.54 19.37 33.69
CA GLU A 226 7.03 20.43 32.80
C GLU A 226 8.12 21.23 33.51
N GLY A 227 9.39 21.00 33.14
CA GLY A 227 10.49 21.46 33.99
C GLY A 227 11.89 21.52 33.37
N LYS A 228 12.03 21.61 32.04
CA LYS A 228 13.25 22.13 31.37
C LYS A 228 13.12 22.26 29.86
N THR A 229 13.56 23.41 29.33
CA THR A 229 14.04 23.55 27.95
C THR A 229 15.41 22.88 27.81
N THR A 230 15.42 21.56 27.73
CA THR A 230 16.61 20.80 27.33
C THR A 230 16.63 20.69 25.81
N GLU A 231 17.79 20.94 25.18
CA GLU A 231 18.03 20.42 23.83
C GLU A 231 17.96 18.89 23.89
N GLU A 232 16.82 18.28 23.54
CA GLU A 232 16.78 16.86 23.22
C GLU A 232 17.48 16.61 21.88
N LYS A 233 18.81 16.73 21.92
CA LYS A 233 19.72 15.90 21.14
C LYS A 233 19.35 14.46 21.45
N LYS A 234 18.40 13.93 20.66
CA LYS A 234 18.08 12.50 20.61
C LYS A 234 19.40 11.75 20.68
N LYS A 235 19.57 10.88 21.67
CA LYS A 235 20.67 9.92 21.67
C LYS A 235 20.51 9.08 20.41
N ARG A 236 21.18 9.50 19.34
CA ARG A 236 21.39 8.69 18.16
C ARG A 236 22.11 7.44 18.67
N PHE A 237 21.65 6.29 18.23
CA PHE A 237 22.34 5.04 18.52
C PHE A 237 23.59 5.05 17.64
N ASN A 238 24.66 5.67 18.13
CA ASN A 238 25.91 5.81 17.39
C ASN A 238 26.56 4.43 17.33
N LEU A 239 26.30 3.71 16.23
CA LEU A 239 27.10 2.55 15.83
C LEU A 239 28.55 3.02 15.70
N GLY A 240 29.47 2.36 16.39
CA GLY A 240 30.89 2.63 16.28
C GLY A 240 31.37 2.41 14.84
N SER A 241 32.35 3.19 14.39
CA SER A 241 32.96 3.02 13.06
C SER A 241 33.40 1.56 12.82
N ILE A 242 34.00 0.94 13.83
CA ILE A 242 34.41 -0.46 13.84
C ILE A 242 33.21 -1.41 13.76
N GLU A 243 32.16 -1.20 14.56
CA GLU A 243 30.94 -2.02 14.58
C GLU A 243 30.24 -2.03 13.21
N SER A 244 30.09 -0.87 12.59
CA SER A 244 29.54 -0.75 11.24
C SER A 244 30.43 -1.43 10.19
N SER A 245 31.75 -1.28 10.29
CA SER A 245 32.69 -1.90 9.35
C SER A 245 32.69 -3.43 9.44
N ILE A 246 32.58 -3.99 10.65
CA ILE A 246 32.41 -5.43 10.87
C ILE A 246 31.06 -5.89 10.31
N LEU A 247 29.95 -5.22 10.67
CA LEU A 247 28.60 -5.59 10.23
C LEU A 247 28.49 -5.60 8.70
N PHE A 248 28.90 -4.52 8.02
CA PHE A 248 28.87 -4.48 6.56
C PHE A 248 29.87 -5.45 5.95
N GLY A 249 31.08 -5.60 6.50
CA GLY A 249 32.07 -6.56 6.01
C GLY A 249 31.56 -8.00 6.03
N SER A 250 30.97 -8.45 7.15
CA SER A 250 30.39 -9.79 7.27
C SER A 250 29.20 -10.02 6.33
N VAL A 251 28.34 -9.00 6.12
CA VAL A 251 27.21 -9.11 5.17
C VAL A 251 27.70 -9.19 3.72
N ASN A 252 28.69 -8.38 3.32
CA ASN A 252 29.28 -8.45 1.97
C ASN A 252 29.93 -9.83 1.74
N VAL A 253 30.71 -10.36 2.68
CA VAL A 253 31.32 -11.70 2.57
C VAL A 253 30.26 -12.79 2.41
N LEU A 254 29.18 -12.75 3.21
CA LEU A 254 28.06 -13.69 3.08
C LEU A 254 27.39 -13.60 1.70
N PHE A 255 27.22 -12.39 1.18
CA PHE A 255 26.56 -12.14 -0.11
C PHE A 255 27.44 -12.55 -1.29
N VAL A 256 28.76 -12.32 -1.24
CA VAL A 256 29.72 -12.84 -2.21
C VAL A 256 29.69 -14.36 -2.27
N ILE A 257 29.69 -15.05 -1.12
CA ILE A 257 29.56 -16.52 -1.06
C ILE A 257 28.23 -16.97 -1.69
N PHE A 258 27.13 -16.30 -1.36
CA PHE A 258 25.80 -16.59 -1.91
C PHE A 258 25.74 -16.37 -3.42
N ILE A 259 26.35 -15.30 -3.94
CA ILE A 259 26.42 -14.98 -5.38
C ILE A 259 27.28 -16.00 -6.12
N ILE A 260 28.40 -16.46 -5.56
CA ILE A 260 29.22 -17.55 -6.14
C ILE A 260 28.39 -18.83 -6.29
N VAL A 261 27.60 -19.19 -5.27
CA VAL A 261 26.68 -20.33 -5.34
C VAL A 261 25.58 -20.10 -6.40
N GLN A 262 24.97 -18.92 -6.46
CA GLN A 262 23.97 -18.59 -7.50
C GLN A 262 24.56 -18.68 -8.92
N LEU A 263 25.78 -18.19 -9.13
CA LEU A 263 26.49 -18.27 -10.41
C LEU A 263 26.72 -19.71 -10.83
N ALA A 264 27.17 -20.59 -9.92
CA ALA A 264 27.41 -22.00 -10.19
C ALA A 264 26.12 -22.76 -10.58
N TYR A 265 24.95 -22.38 -10.03
CA TYR A 265 23.66 -22.93 -10.45
C TYR A 265 23.14 -22.32 -11.75
N LEU A 266 23.26 -21.00 -11.95
CA LEU A 266 22.73 -20.30 -13.13
C LEU A 266 23.51 -20.64 -14.40
N PHE A 267 24.84 -20.73 -14.31
CA PHE A 267 25.73 -21.06 -15.43
C PHE A 267 26.07 -22.56 -15.53
N GLY A 268 25.61 -23.40 -14.59
CA GLY A 268 25.82 -24.86 -14.62
C GLY A 268 24.99 -25.62 -15.66
N GLY A 269 24.04 -24.94 -16.32
CA GLY A 269 23.19 -25.51 -17.37
C GLY A 269 22.21 -26.59 -16.89
N GLU A 270 21.48 -27.20 -17.82
CA GLU A 270 20.52 -28.27 -17.54
C GLU A 270 21.17 -29.47 -16.84
N ASN A 271 22.42 -29.78 -17.17
CA ASN A 271 23.18 -30.89 -16.60
C ASN A 271 23.33 -30.76 -15.07
N ASN A 272 23.65 -29.58 -14.53
CA ASN A 272 23.84 -29.42 -13.08
C ASN A 272 22.51 -29.38 -12.29
N ILE A 273 21.39 -29.11 -12.96
CA ILE A 273 20.06 -28.98 -12.33
C ILE A 273 19.31 -30.31 -12.36
N SER A 274 19.38 -31.04 -13.47
CA SER A 274 18.82 -32.39 -13.62
C SER A 274 19.47 -33.43 -12.70
N LEU A 275 20.76 -33.30 -12.39
CA LEU A 275 21.50 -34.19 -11.48
C LEU A 275 20.94 -34.25 -10.03
N GLN A 276 20.10 -33.30 -9.63
CA GLN A 276 19.41 -33.31 -8.32
C GLN A 276 17.92 -33.68 -8.42
N GLY A 277 17.43 -34.09 -9.60
CA GLY A 277 16.05 -34.56 -9.81
C GLY A 277 14.98 -33.46 -9.82
N PHE A 278 15.35 -32.18 -9.75
CA PHE A 278 14.41 -31.07 -9.88
C PHE A 278 14.20 -30.68 -11.34
N THR A 279 12.95 -30.40 -11.72
CA THR A 279 12.72 -29.67 -12.97
C THR A 279 13.20 -28.23 -12.83
N TYR A 280 13.71 -27.65 -13.92
CA TYR A 280 14.16 -26.26 -13.97
C TYR A 280 13.07 -25.27 -13.50
N ALA A 281 11.82 -25.61 -13.79
CA ALA A 281 10.60 -24.90 -13.39
C ALA A 281 10.30 -24.96 -11.88
N GLU A 282 10.66 -26.04 -11.18
CA GLU A 282 10.51 -26.15 -9.72
C GLU A 282 11.59 -25.40 -8.95
N TYR A 283 12.83 -25.42 -9.46
CA TYR A 283 13.91 -24.58 -8.93
C TYR A 283 13.55 -23.10 -9.04
N ALA A 284 12.89 -22.69 -10.14
CA ALA A 284 12.42 -21.33 -10.32
C ALA A 284 11.35 -20.90 -9.29
N ARG A 285 10.55 -21.84 -8.76
CA ARG A 285 9.47 -21.55 -7.80
C ARG A 285 9.96 -21.37 -6.34
N ARG A 286 11.13 -21.88 -5.96
CA ARG A 286 11.71 -21.72 -4.61
C ARG A 286 12.76 -20.61 -4.57
N GLY A 287 12.94 -19.97 -3.41
CA GLY A 287 13.96 -18.93 -3.20
C GLY A 287 13.56 -17.53 -3.69
N PHE A 288 12.53 -17.39 -4.54
CA PHE A 288 12.17 -16.11 -5.17
C PHE A 288 11.78 -15.01 -4.16
N PHE A 289 10.88 -15.31 -3.23
CA PHE A 289 10.44 -14.35 -2.22
C PHE A 289 11.56 -14.03 -1.22
N GLU A 290 12.43 -15.01 -1.00
CA GLU A 290 13.62 -14.92 -0.16
C GLU A 290 14.66 -13.99 -0.79
N LEU A 291 14.86 -13.99 -2.12
CA LEU A 291 15.70 -13.00 -2.81
C LEU A 291 15.14 -11.57 -2.69
N ILE A 292 13.81 -11.42 -2.78
CA ILE A 292 13.15 -10.12 -2.56
C ILE A 292 13.31 -9.67 -1.10
N ALA A 293 13.15 -10.58 -0.13
CA ALA A 293 13.33 -10.28 1.29
C ALA A 293 14.77 -9.84 1.60
N VAL A 294 15.78 -10.50 1.02
CA VAL A 294 17.19 -10.09 1.10
C VAL A 294 17.38 -8.66 0.56
N GLY A 295 16.80 -8.34 -0.61
CA GLY A 295 16.85 -6.99 -1.17
C GLY A 295 16.22 -5.93 -0.26
N VAL A 296 15.04 -6.21 0.30
CA VAL A 296 14.34 -5.28 1.23
C VAL A 296 15.11 -5.11 2.55
N VAL A 297 15.63 -6.19 3.13
CA VAL A 297 16.41 -6.14 4.38
C VAL A 297 17.71 -5.34 4.18
N SER A 298 18.44 -5.57 3.09
CA SER A 298 19.66 -4.80 2.79
C SER A 298 19.38 -3.32 2.51
N PHE A 299 18.26 -2.99 1.86
CA PHE A 299 17.83 -1.59 1.68
C PHE A 299 17.56 -0.91 3.04
N VAL A 300 16.85 -1.59 3.95
CA VAL A 300 16.59 -1.08 5.31
C VAL A 300 17.89 -0.94 6.12
N LEU A 301 18.79 -1.93 6.05
CA LEU A 301 20.10 -1.90 6.71
C LEU A 301 20.94 -0.70 6.27
N LEU A 302 21.04 -0.45 4.97
CA LEU A 302 21.77 0.69 4.41
C LEU A 302 21.13 2.03 4.81
N LEU A 303 19.79 2.14 4.85
CA LEU A 303 19.10 3.34 5.30
C LEU A 303 19.31 3.62 6.80
N ILE A 304 19.37 2.58 7.64
CA ILE A 304 19.66 2.74 9.08
C ILE A 304 21.10 3.23 9.26
N ALA A 305 22.07 2.60 8.59
CA ALA A 305 23.48 2.98 8.71
C ALA A 305 23.74 4.43 8.23
N ASP A 306 23.21 4.82 7.07
CA ASP A 306 23.24 6.18 6.55
C ASP A 306 22.67 7.22 7.53
N ALA A 307 21.57 6.89 8.21
CA ALA A 307 20.93 7.79 9.17
C ALA A 307 21.70 7.90 10.51
N HIS A 308 22.55 6.92 10.83
CA HIS A 308 23.24 6.78 12.11
C HIS A 308 24.75 7.13 12.05
N LEU A 309 25.37 7.18 10.88
CA LEU A 309 26.80 7.50 10.72
C LEU A 309 27.11 8.93 11.22
N THR A 310 28.10 9.05 12.11
CA THR A 310 28.66 10.34 12.56
C THR A 310 29.50 10.99 11.46
N LYS A 311 29.54 12.33 11.41
CA LYS A 311 29.99 13.07 10.22
C LYS A 311 31.48 13.38 10.18
N ASP A 312 32.21 13.10 11.25
CA ASP A 312 33.37 13.91 11.62
C ASP A 312 34.75 13.28 11.28
N GLU A 313 34.80 12.11 10.64
CA GLU A 313 36.06 11.47 10.23
C GLU A 313 36.12 11.12 8.73
N ALA A 314 36.90 11.93 7.99
CA ALA A 314 37.01 11.85 6.53
C ALA A 314 37.66 10.55 6.00
N GLY A 315 38.46 9.85 6.80
CA GLY A 315 39.03 8.55 6.46
C GLY A 315 37.97 7.44 6.47
N HIS A 316 37.25 7.30 7.58
CA HIS A 316 36.22 6.28 7.76
C HIS A 316 35.04 6.41 6.77
N MET A 317 34.71 7.65 6.37
CA MET A 317 33.77 7.95 5.28
C MET A 317 34.08 7.14 4.00
N ARG A 318 35.36 6.89 3.68
CA ARG A 318 35.76 6.18 2.46
C ARG A 318 35.54 4.67 2.54
N GLY A 319 35.86 4.06 3.68
CA GLY A 319 35.61 2.62 3.93
C GLY A 319 34.12 2.30 3.94
N PHE A 320 33.32 3.11 4.64
CA PHE A 320 31.86 2.96 4.65
C PHE A 320 31.24 3.11 3.25
N LYS A 321 31.67 4.11 2.46
CA LYS A 321 31.20 4.28 1.08
C LYS A 321 31.53 3.07 0.20
N TRP A 322 32.72 2.47 0.34
CA TRP A 322 33.12 1.30 -0.44
C TRP A 322 32.29 0.05 -0.05
N LEU A 323 32.20 -0.27 1.24
CA LEU A 323 31.40 -1.42 1.74
C LEU A 323 29.90 -1.27 1.44
N SER A 324 29.37 -0.04 1.47
CA SER A 324 27.99 0.23 1.07
C SER A 324 27.78 0.06 -0.43
N THR A 325 28.77 0.45 -1.25
CA THR A 325 28.68 0.34 -2.71
C THR A 325 28.79 -1.12 -3.17
N SER A 326 29.69 -1.90 -2.57
CA SER A 326 29.79 -3.34 -2.84
C SER A 326 28.48 -4.05 -2.50
N LEU A 327 27.92 -3.82 -1.31
CA LEU A 327 26.62 -4.38 -0.93
C LEU A 327 25.47 -3.99 -1.88
N ILE A 328 25.45 -2.75 -2.38
CA ILE A 328 24.45 -2.33 -3.38
C ILE A 328 24.63 -3.08 -4.70
N VAL A 329 25.87 -3.28 -5.17
CA VAL A 329 26.16 -4.04 -6.40
C VAL A 329 25.81 -5.52 -6.23
N GLU A 330 26.14 -6.13 -5.09
CA GLU A 330 25.78 -7.50 -4.73
C GLU A 330 24.25 -7.69 -4.71
N VAL A 331 23.50 -6.76 -4.09
CA VAL A 331 22.04 -6.82 -4.09
C VAL A 331 21.46 -6.59 -5.48
N LEU A 332 22.02 -5.70 -6.30
CA LEU A 332 21.61 -5.54 -7.70
C LEU A 332 21.83 -6.83 -8.51
N PHE A 333 22.90 -7.59 -8.24
CA PHE A 333 23.11 -8.90 -8.86
C PHE A 333 22.05 -9.92 -8.41
N ILE A 334 21.73 -9.98 -7.12
CA ILE A 334 20.68 -10.84 -6.57
C ILE A 334 19.30 -10.49 -7.16
N ILE A 335 19.02 -9.20 -7.37
CA ILE A 335 17.82 -8.67 -8.02
C ILE A 335 17.73 -9.12 -9.49
N ILE A 336 18.84 -9.11 -10.24
CA ILE A 336 18.90 -9.63 -11.62
C ILE A 336 18.66 -11.15 -11.64
N SER A 337 19.24 -11.90 -10.70
CA SER A 337 19.01 -13.35 -10.54
C SER A 337 17.53 -13.66 -10.24
N ALA A 338 16.87 -12.84 -9.40
CA ALA A 338 15.44 -12.93 -9.13
C ALA A 338 14.57 -12.62 -10.37
N PHE A 339 14.94 -11.63 -11.18
CA PHE A 339 14.26 -11.29 -12.43
C PHE A 339 14.32 -12.45 -13.43
N ILE A 340 15.52 -12.97 -13.70
CA ILE A 340 15.74 -14.09 -14.63
C ILE A 340 14.92 -15.31 -14.17
N ARG A 341 14.99 -15.67 -12.89
CA ARG A 341 14.21 -16.78 -12.30
C ARG A 341 12.70 -16.64 -12.52
N LEU A 342 12.17 -15.42 -12.43
CA LEU A 342 10.74 -15.16 -12.60
C LEU A 342 10.31 -15.19 -14.08
N SER A 343 11.12 -14.65 -15.00
CA SER A 343 10.90 -14.76 -16.44
C SER A 343 10.77 -16.23 -16.85
N LEU A 344 11.73 -17.07 -16.45
CA LEU A 344 11.74 -18.51 -16.76
C LEU A 344 10.51 -19.26 -16.20
N TYR A 345 9.92 -18.75 -15.11
CA TYR A 345 8.68 -19.28 -14.53
C TYR A 345 7.42 -18.82 -15.29
N GLU A 346 7.44 -17.61 -15.87
CA GLU A 346 6.43 -17.15 -16.84
C GLU A 346 6.56 -17.91 -18.18
N ASP A 347 7.78 -18.14 -18.67
CA ASP A 347 8.06 -18.92 -19.87
C ASP A 347 7.52 -20.36 -19.74
N ALA A 348 7.63 -20.98 -18.57
CA ALA A 348 7.02 -22.29 -18.30
C ALA A 348 5.47 -22.23 -18.17
N TYR A 349 4.92 -21.34 -17.35
CA TYR A 349 3.51 -21.40 -16.88
C TYR A 349 2.62 -20.22 -17.29
N GLY A 350 2.99 -19.44 -18.29
CA GLY A 350 2.25 -18.26 -18.75
C GLY A 350 2.35 -17.06 -17.82
N PHE A 351 1.71 -15.96 -18.21
CA PHE A 351 1.72 -14.72 -17.43
C PHE A 351 0.61 -14.72 -16.38
N THR A 352 0.88 -14.20 -15.18
CA THR A 352 -0.16 -13.90 -14.19
C THR A 352 0.05 -12.51 -13.59
N THR A 353 -1.00 -11.89 -13.08
CA THR A 353 -0.93 -10.51 -12.57
C THR A 353 0.01 -10.42 -11.38
N PHE A 354 0.09 -11.45 -10.53
CA PHE A 354 1.06 -11.51 -9.42
C PHE A 354 2.51 -11.61 -9.90
N ARG A 355 2.82 -12.43 -10.92
CA ARG A 355 4.18 -12.50 -11.49
C ARG A 355 4.55 -11.16 -12.14
N LEU A 356 3.64 -10.53 -12.89
CA LEU A 356 3.85 -9.19 -13.44
C LEU A 356 4.08 -8.11 -12.36
N PHE A 357 3.29 -8.09 -11.27
CA PHE A 357 3.54 -7.19 -10.14
C PHE A 357 4.91 -7.42 -9.50
N ALA A 358 5.35 -8.66 -9.41
CA ALA A 358 6.67 -9.00 -8.86
C ALA A 358 7.81 -8.55 -9.79
N HIS A 359 7.71 -8.77 -11.11
CA HIS A 359 8.63 -8.22 -12.12
C HIS A 359 8.74 -6.68 -12.01
N LEU A 360 7.60 -5.99 -11.91
CA LEU A 360 7.55 -4.54 -11.77
C LEU A 360 8.15 -4.07 -10.43
N PHE A 361 7.89 -4.77 -9.32
CA PHE A 361 8.47 -4.49 -8.01
C PHE A 361 10.01 -4.63 -8.00
N ILE A 362 10.55 -5.66 -8.67
CA ILE A 362 12.00 -5.87 -8.82
C ILE A 362 12.64 -4.68 -9.53
N LEU A 363 12.03 -4.17 -10.61
CA LEU A 363 12.51 -2.99 -11.34
C LEU A 363 12.45 -1.71 -10.48
N TRP A 364 11.39 -1.53 -9.68
CA TRP A 364 11.31 -0.41 -8.74
C TRP A 364 12.37 -0.49 -7.65
N MET A 365 12.60 -1.67 -7.08
CA MET A 365 13.61 -1.91 -6.06
C MET A 365 15.02 -1.64 -6.62
N ALA A 366 15.32 -2.06 -7.84
CA ALA A 366 16.56 -1.70 -8.54
C ALA A 366 16.70 -0.17 -8.67
N GLY A 367 15.63 0.53 -9.05
CA GLY A 367 15.58 2.00 -9.10
C GLY A 367 15.89 2.68 -7.75
N LEU A 368 15.38 2.14 -6.63
CA LEU A 368 15.73 2.60 -5.30
C LEU A 368 17.21 2.37 -4.95
N PHE A 369 17.79 1.23 -5.36
CA PHE A 369 19.21 0.95 -5.19
C PHE A 369 20.11 1.86 -6.02
N PHE A 370 19.74 2.22 -7.26
CA PHE A 370 20.46 3.24 -8.04
C PHE A 370 20.38 4.64 -7.40
N LEU A 371 19.21 5.04 -6.87
CA LEU A 371 19.07 6.30 -6.12
C LEU A 371 19.91 6.30 -4.83
N LEU A 372 20.04 5.15 -4.16
CA LEU A 372 20.87 4.99 -2.98
C LEU A 372 22.37 5.06 -3.32
N LEU A 373 22.81 4.40 -4.40
CA LEU A 373 24.18 4.48 -4.91
C LEU A 373 24.56 5.92 -5.27
N TYR A 374 23.67 6.66 -5.96
CA TYR A 374 23.85 8.09 -6.25
C TYR A 374 24.01 8.92 -4.97
N LYS A 375 23.23 8.63 -3.93
CA LYS A 375 23.31 9.31 -2.63
C LYS A 375 24.62 9.01 -1.87
N VAL A 376 25.09 7.77 -1.89
CA VAL A 376 26.36 7.35 -1.26
C VAL A 376 27.54 8.11 -1.89
N HIS A 377 27.52 8.31 -3.22
CA HIS A 377 28.58 9.01 -3.93
C HIS A 377 28.50 10.54 -3.79
N LYS A 378 27.31 11.14 -3.89
CA LYS A 378 27.12 12.59 -3.77
C LYS A 378 27.28 13.10 -2.33
N ASP A 379 27.71 14.35 -2.18
CA ASP A 379 27.88 14.97 -0.86
C ASP A 379 26.59 15.01 -0.03
N HIS A 380 26.71 14.62 1.24
CA HIS A 380 25.60 14.38 2.18
C HIS A 380 24.96 15.67 2.74
N LYS A 381 24.86 16.71 1.89
CA LYS A 381 24.09 17.95 2.13
C LYS A 381 22.71 17.91 1.45
N ASP A 382 22.53 17.10 0.40
CA ASP A 382 21.25 16.94 -0.30
C ASP A 382 20.29 16.01 0.47
N ASN A 383 19.29 16.57 1.15
CA ASN A 383 18.13 15.81 1.66
C ASN A 383 17.24 15.23 0.53
N HIS A 384 17.58 15.47 -0.73
CA HIS A 384 16.78 15.10 -1.90
C HIS A 384 16.54 13.60 -2.08
N PHE A 385 17.34 12.70 -1.49
CA PHE A 385 17.11 11.26 -1.61
C PHE A 385 15.68 10.83 -1.22
N ALA A 386 15.14 11.34 -0.10
CA ALA A 386 13.80 10.95 0.34
C ALA A 386 12.71 11.46 -0.62
N PHE A 387 12.92 12.64 -1.22
CA PHE A 387 12.05 13.18 -2.27
C PHE A 387 12.16 12.37 -3.57
N SER A 388 13.37 12.01 -4.00
CA SER A 388 13.61 11.19 -5.20
C SER A 388 13.05 9.77 -5.05
N ALA A 389 13.16 9.16 -3.88
CA ALA A 389 12.55 7.85 -3.59
C ALA A 389 11.01 7.93 -3.61
N CYS A 390 10.42 9.00 -3.05
CA CYS A 390 9.00 9.27 -3.14
C CYS A 390 8.55 9.48 -4.60
N MET A 391 9.31 10.25 -5.40
CA MET A 391 9.03 10.45 -6.82
C MET A 391 9.17 9.15 -7.63
N CYS A 392 10.15 8.31 -7.30
CA CYS A 392 10.31 6.97 -7.89
C CYS A 392 9.11 6.07 -7.61
N ALA A 393 8.58 6.07 -6.38
CA ALA A 393 7.35 5.35 -6.04
C ALA A 393 6.11 5.90 -6.76
N LEU A 394 6.00 7.22 -6.93
CA LEU A 394 4.91 7.84 -7.72
C LEU A 394 5.01 7.49 -9.21
N LEU A 395 6.21 7.52 -9.81
CA LEU A 395 6.44 7.12 -11.19
C LEU A 395 6.15 5.62 -11.41
N PHE A 396 6.53 4.78 -10.45
CA PHE A 396 6.27 3.33 -10.46
C PHE A 396 4.77 3.01 -10.44
N LEU A 397 4.04 3.55 -9.45
CA LEU A 397 2.59 3.38 -9.37
C LEU A 397 1.87 4.00 -10.59
N GLY A 398 2.42 5.08 -11.14
CA GLY A 398 1.95 5.68 -12.40
C GLY A 398 2.11 4.75 -13.59
N GLY A 399 3.30 4.14 -13.74
CA GLY A 399 3.61 3.16 -14.76
C GLY A 399 2.70 1.93 -14.70
N ILE A 400 2.45 1.40 -13.51
CA ILE A 400 1.47 0.31 -13.30
C ILE A 400 0.07 0.70 -13.83
N ASN A 401 -0.41 1.90 -13.50
CA ASN A 401 -1.73 2.36 -13.95
C ASN A 401 -1.80 2.59 -15.47
N ILE A 402 -0.70 2.98 -16.12
CA ILE A 402 -0.61 3.13 -17.57
C ILE A 402 -0.59 1.75 -18.25
N LEU A 403 0.28 0.84 -17.78
CA LEU A 403 0.48 -0.51 -18.33
C LEU A 403 -0.78 -1.37 -18.32
N ASN A 404 -1.62 -1.22 -17.28
CA ASN A 404 -2.84 -2.00 -17.06
C ASN A 404 -2.59 -3.52 -16.92
N PRO A 405 -2.13 -3.99 -15.75
CA PRO A 405 -1.64 -5.36 -15.56
C PRO A 405 -2.58 -6.46 -16.04
N ASP A 406 -3.88 -6.38 -15.74
CA ASP A 406 -4.85 -7.40 -16.12
C ASP A 406 -5.06 -7.46 -17.65
N ALA A 407 -5.04 -6.31 -18.34
CA ALA A 407 -5.13 -6.26 -19.80
C ALA A 407 -3.85 -6.75 -20.48
N PHE A 408 -2.68 -6.41 -19.93
CA PHE A 408 -1.39 -6.90 -20.41
C PHE A 408 -1.28 -8.43 -20.28
N VAL A 409 -1.64 -8.97 -19.11
CA VAL A 409 -1.63 -10.42 -18.83
C VAL A 409 -2.63 -11.17 -19.71
N ALA A 410 -3.83 -10.63 -19.95
CA ALA A 410 -4.78 -11.22 -20.88
C ALA A 410 -4.22 -11.27 -22.31
N ARG A 411 -3.70 -10.13 -22.80
CA ARG A 411 -3.10 -10.04 -24.15
C ARG A 411 -1.96 -11.02 -24.33
N GLN A 412 -0.97 -11.03 -23.43
CA GLN A 412 0.22 -11.89 -23.54
C GLN A 412 -0.11 -13.39 -23.53
N ASN A 413 -1.06 -13.83 -22.71
CA ASN A 413 -1.47 -15.24 -22.71
C ASN A 413 -2.21 -15.63 -24.00
N ILE A 414 -2.98 -14.72 -24.61
CA ILE A 414 -3.66 -14.97 -25.89
C ILE A 414 -2.66 -14.96 -27.06
N GLU A 415 -1.71 -14.04 -27.08
CA GLU A 415 -0.60 -14.03 -28.06
C GLU A 415 0.26 -15.31 -27.93
N ARG A 416 0.49 -15.79 -26.70
CA ARG A 416 1.15 -17.07 -26.43
C ARG A 416 0.33 -18.30 -26.85
N TYR A 417 -1.00 -18.30 -26.69
CA TYR A 417 -1.84 -19.44 -27.09
C TYR A 417 -1.66 -19.80 -28.56
N ALA A 418 -1.52 -18.80 -29.43
CA ALA A 418 -1.25 -18.99 -30.86
C ALA A 418 0.10 -19.69 -31.16
N LEU A 419 1.03 -19.72 -30.21
CA LEU A 419 2.34 -20.39 -30.32
C LEU A 419 2.39 -21.72 -29.56
N THR A 420 1.70 -21.86 -28.43
CA THR A 420 1.85 -23.02 -27.52
C THR A 420 0.61 -23.91 -27.39
N GLY A 421 -0.54 -23.53 -27.97
CA GLY A 421 -1.79 -24.30 -27.92
C GLY A 421 -2.36 -24.54 -26.52
N LYS A 422 -1.91 -23.78 -25.51
CA LYS A 422 -2.26 -23.94 -24.09
C LYS A 422 -2.68 -22.60 -23.51
N LEU A 423 -3.85 -22.55 -22.87
CA LEU A 423 -4.42 -21.33 -22.29
C LEU A 423 -5.25 -21.64 -21.04
N ASP A 424 -5.03 -20.90 -19.95
CA ASP A 424 -5.83 -20.99 -18.74
C ASP A 424 -7.07 -20.07 -18.84
N ALA A 425 -8.10 -20.57 -19.52
CA ALA A 425 -9.39 -19.88 -19.65
C ALA A 425 -10.06 -19.56 -18.29
N PRO A 426 -10.09 -20.48 -17.29
CA PRO A 426 -10.60 -20.20 -15.95
C PRO A 426 -9.86 -19.07 -15.21
N TYR A 427 -8.54 -18.92 -15.39
CA TYR A 427 -7.79 -17.79 -14.86
C TYR A 427 -8.13 -16.48 -15.58
N LEU A 428 -8.18 -16.50 -16.91
CA LEU A 428 -8.46 -15.29 -17.71
C LEU A 428 -9.86 -14.72 -17.47
N SER A 429 -10.87 -15.54 -17.18
CA SER A 429 -12.23 -15.05 -16.86
C SER A 429 -12.34 -14.37 -15.49
N GLN A 430 -11.35 -14.54 -14.61
CA GLN A 430 -11.29 -13.91 -13.28
C GLN A 430 -10.60 -12.54 -13.26
N LEU A 431 -9.82 -12.20 -14.30
CA LEU A 431 -9.18 -10.88 -14.47
C LEU A 431 -10.21 -9.73 -14.48
N SER A 432 -9.82 -8.50 -14.15
CA SER A 432 -10.76 -7.36 -14.06
C SER A 432 -11.41 -6.97 -15.39
N ASP A 433 -12.36 -6.01 -15.38
CA ASP A 433 -13.11 -5.60 -16.58
C ASP A 433 -12.22 -4.91 -17.65
N ASP A 434 -11.00 -4.51 -17.25
CA ASP A 434 -9.92 -4.09 -18.14
C ASP A 434 -9.44 -5.18 -19.12
N ALA A 435 -9.57 -6.46 -18.74
CA ALA A 435 -9.12 -7.60 -19.56
C ALA A 435 -10.15 -8.04 -20.61
N VAL A 436 -11.44 -7.73 -20.41
CA VAL A 436 -12.57 -8.19 -21.24
C VAL A 436 -12.41 -7.89 -22.75
N PRO A 437 -11.88 -6.73 -23.18
CA PRO A 437 -11.62 -6.46 -24.61
C PRO A 437 -10.62 -7.41 -25.28
N TYR A 438 -9.85 -8.17 -24.50
CA TYR A 438 -8.92 -9.19 -24.99
C TYR A 438 -9.49 -10.59 -24.76
N THR A 439 -9.95 -10.90 -23.55
CA THR A 439 -10.43 -12.26 -23.23
C THR A 439 -11.66 -12.68 -24.02
N ILE A 440 -12.50 -11.73 -24.49
CA ILE A 440 -13.65 -12.05 -25.35
C ILE A 440 -13.23 -12.70 -26.69
N THR A 441 -12.00 -12.50 -27.19
CA THR A 441 -11.57 -13.12 -28.46
C THR A 441 -11.42 -14.64 -28.35
N ILE A 442 -11.42 -15.21 -27.13
CA ILE A 442 -11.45 -16.65 -26.89
C ILE A 442 -12.76 -17.26 -27.44
N LEU A 443 -13.84 -16.49 -27.58
CA LEU A 443 -15.08 -16.96 -28.22
C LEU A 443 -14.92 -17.28 -29.72
N ASN A 444 -13.83 -16.82 -30.33
CA ASN A 444 -13.50 -17.07 -31.74
C ASN A 444 -12.49 -18.22 -31.92
N SER A 445 -12.14 -18.97 -30.87
CA SER A 445 -11.27 -20.14 -31.01
C SER A 445 -11.99 -21.30 -31.73
N SER A 446 -11.27 -22.00 -32.60
CA SER A 446 -11.71 -23.28 -33.19
C SER A 446 -11.76 -24.43 -32.18
N ASP A 447 -11.20 -24.22 -31.00
CA ASP A 447 -11.18 -25.13 -29.86
C ASP A 447 -12.50 -24.99 -29.06
N GLU A 448 -13.37 -25.99 -29.18
CA GLU A 448 -14.67 -26.02 -28.49
C GLU A 448 -14.54 -26.24 -26.98
N GLU A 449 -13.56 -27.02 -26.51
CA GLU A 449 -13.39 -27.30 -25.07
C GLU A 449 -12.93 -26.03 -24.34
N LEU A 450 -11.98 -25.30 -24.93
CA LEU A 450 -11.56 -23.97 -24.45
C LEU A 450 -12.72 -22.99 -24.46
N LYS A 451 -13.48 -22.91 -25.57
CA LYS A 451 -14.64 -22.01 -25.71
C LYS A 451 -15.70 -22.31 -24.66
N ASN A 452 -16.06 -23.57 -24.45
CA ASN A 452 -17.03 -24.01 -23.45
C ASN A 452 -16.57 -23.65 -22.02
N THR A 453 -15.31 -23.93 -21.69
CA THR A 453 -14.71 -23.63 -20.37
C THR A 453 -14.67 -22.12 -20.09
N PHE A 454 -14.34 -21.32 -21.09
CA PHE A 454 -14.37 -19.86 -20.98
C PHE A 454 -15.80 -19.32 -20.85
N MET A 455 -16.75 -19.83 -21.65
CA MET A 455 -18.16 -19.45 -21.61
C MET A 455 -18.79 -19.71 -20.24
N LEU A 456 -18.62 -20.91 -19.67
CA LEU A 456 -19.13 -21.26 -18.35
C LEU A 456 -18.61 -20.32 -17.26
N SER A 457 -17.30 -20.04 -17.27
CA SER A 457 -16.67 -19.21 -16.24
C SER A 457 -16.98 -17.71 -16.38
N ILE A 458 -17.15 -17.20 -17.61
CA ILE A 458 -17.49 -15.78 -17.82
C ILE A 458 -19.01 -15.49 -17.81
N TYR A 459 -19.88 -16.45 -18.10
CA TYR A 459 -21.34 -16.27 -18.09
C TYR A 459 -21.84 -15.70 -16.76
N GLY A 460 -21.44 -16.34 -15.64
CA GLY A 460 -21.82 -15.89 -14.30
C GLY A 460 -21.36 -14.47 -13.97
N ARG A 461 -20.35 -13.93 -14.66
CA ARG A 461 -19.90 -12.54 -14.54
C ARG A 461 -20.68 -11.61 -15.46
N ALA A 462 -20.83 -11.95 -16.75
CA ALA A 462 -21.63 -11.20 -17.71
C ALA A 462 -23.08 -11.00 -17.21
N HIS A 463 -23.72 -12.08 -16.78
CA HIS A 463 -25.07 -12.08 -16.20
C HIS A 463 -25.17 -11.21 -14.93
N ARG A 464 -24.15 -11.20 -14.05
CA ARG A 464 -24.09 -10.29 -12.89
C ARG A 464 -23.93 -8.82 -13.30
N THR A 465 -23.14 -8.53 -14.33
CA THR A 465 -22.97 -7.17 -14.89
C THR A 465 -24.24 -6.67 -15.60
N GLN A 466 -24.99 -7.57 -16.23
CA GLN A 466 -26.30 -7.30 -16.85
C GLN A 466 -27.37 -6.98 -15.79
N LEU A 467 -27.49 -7.83 -14.76
CA LEU A 467 -28.59 -7.77 -13.77
C LEU A 467 -28.37 -6.84 -12.57
N LYS A 468 -27.13 -6.59 -12.11
CA LYS A 468 -26.87 -5.70 -10.95
C LYS A 468 -27.00 -4.19 -11.27
N SER A 469 -27.96 -3.84 -12.12
CA SER A 469 -28.20 -2.47 -12.57
C SER A 469 -28.37 -1.49 -11.40
N SER A 470 -29.17 -1.80 -10.38
CA SER A 470 -29.51 -0.88 -9.27
C SER A 470 -28.32 -0.33 -8.46
N TYR A 471 -27.15 -0.99 -8.49
CA TYR A 471 -25.93 -0.55 -7.81
C TYR A 471 -24.85 0.00 -8.77
N VAL A 472 -24.88 -0.40 -10.05
CA VAL A 472 -23.85 -0.06 -11.05
C VAL A 472 -24.33 1.01 -12.06
N SER A 473 -25.64 1.21 -12.22
CA SER A 473 -26.23 2.23 -13.12
C SER A 473 -26.19 3.65 -12.57
N LYS A 474 -26.01 3.81 -11.25
CA LYS A 474 -25.88 5.12 -10.61
C LYS A 474 -24.62 5.81 -11.14
N TRP A 475 -24.78 7.02 -11.68
CA TRP A 475 -23.71 7.74 -12.37
C TRP A 475 -22.44 7.92 -11.50
N GLN A 476 -22.57 7.99 -10.17
CA GLN A 476 -21.45 8.02 -9.23
C GLN A 476 -20.49 6.81 -9.37
N SER A 477 -21.03 5.63 -9.69
CA SER A 477 -20.27 4.38 -9.87
C SER A 477 -19.74 4.17 -11.28
N TRP A 478 -19.93 5.15 -12.18
CA TRP A 478 -19.47 5.05 -13.56
C TRP A 478 -17.94 4.93 -13.63
N ASN A 479 -17.48 3.97 -14.44
CA ASN A 479 -16.09 3.59 -14.59
C ASN A 479 -15.86 3.13 -16.05
N PHE A 480 -14.77 3.57 -16.67
CA PHE A 480 -14.57 3.42 -18.11
C PHE A 480 -14.44 1.96 -18.55
N SER A 481 -13.55 1.19 -17.92
CA SER A 481 -13.37 -0.23 -18.26
C SER A 481 -14.62 -1.06 -17.97
N ARG A 482 -15.37 -0.77 -16.88
CA ARG A 482 -16.67 -1.42 -16.61
C ARG A 482 -17.70 -1.15 -17.70
N MET A 483 -17.80 0.10 -18.17
CA MET A 483 -18.70 0.46 -19.27
C MET A 483 -18.30 -0.27 -20.57
N ARG A 484 -17.01 -0.31 -20.91
CA ARG A 484 -16.51 -0.99 -22.10
C ARG A 484 -16.81 -2.49 -22.05
N ALA A 485 -16.55 -3.15 -20.92
CA ALA A 485 -16.87 -4.56 -20.71
C ALA A 485 -18.37 -4.83 -20.81
N LYS A 486 -19.23 -3.98 -20.22
CA LYS A 486 -20.69 -4.13 -20.35
C LYS A 486 -21.16 -4.09 -21.81
N ASN A 487 -20.64 -3.15 -22.61
CA ASN A 487 -21.01 -3.05 -24.02
C ASN A 487 -20.56 -4.30 -24.83
N ILE A 488 -19.40 -4.87 -24.50
CA ILE A 488 -18.89 -6.12 -25.10
C ILE A 488 -19.74 -7.34 -24.69
N PHE A 489 -20.13 -7.45 -23.42
CA PHE A 489 -21.04 -8.52 -22.99
C PHE A 489 -22.43 -8.38 -23.60
N ALA A 490 -22.91 -7.15 -23.81
CA ALA A 490 -24.19 -6.90 -24.47
C ALA A 490 -24.20 -7.35 -25.95
N SER A 491 -23.10 -7.24 -26.69
CA SER A 491 -23.04 -7.69 -28.09
C SER A 491 -22.95 -9.22 -28.24
N HIS A 492 -22.47 -9.93 -27.22
CA HIS A 492 -22.35 -11.41 -27.20
C HIS A 492 -23.43 -12.08 -26.34
N ILE A 493 -24.46 -11.34 -25.91
CA ILE A 493 -25.43 -11.82 -24.91
C ILE A 493 -26.21 -13.06 -25.38
N ASN A 494 -26.54 -13.13 -26.68
CA ASN A 494 -27.27 -14.26 -27.27
C ASN A 494 -26.45 -15.56 -27.25
N GLU A 495 -25.13 -15.48 -27.51
CA GLU A 495 -24.24 -16.62 -27.37
C GLU A 495 -24.12 -17.04 -25.90
N LEU A 496 -23.91 -16.06 -25.01
CA LEU A 496 -23.78 -16.28 -23.56
C LEU A 496 -25.02 -16.95 -22.96
N GLU A 497 -26.22 -16.54 -23.35
CA GLU A 497 -27.47 -17.13 -22.84
C GLU A 497 -27.69 -18.59 -23.24
N SER A 498 -27.06 -19.09 -24.32
CA SER A 498 -27.16 -20.52 -24.68
C SER A 498 -26.55 -21.45 -23.61
N TYR A 499 -25.57 -20.98 -22.83
CA TYR A 499 -24.93 -21.73 -21.74
C TYR A 499 -25.62 -21.56 -20.38
N ARG A 500 -26.75 -20.83 -20.32
CA ARG A 500 -27.50 -20.56 -19.08
C ARG A 500 -27.93 -21.81 -18.31
N ASN A 501 -28.21 -22.90 -19.01
CA ASN A 501 -28.65 -24.16 -18.39
C ASN A 501 -27.49 -24.96 -17.79
N SER A 502 -26.27 -24.78 -18.31
CA SER A 502 -25.03 -25.45 -17.84
C SER A 502 -24.36 -24.72 -16.67
N PHE A 503 -24.93 -23.60 -16.23
CA PHE A 503 -24.47 -22.79 -15.09
C PHE A 503 -25.40 -22.89 -13.86
N LYS A 504 -26.48 -23.69 -13.94
CA LYS A 504 -27.39 -23.97 -12.83
C LYS A 504 -26.95 -25.17 -12.01
#